data_AF-A0A9D2GAS0-F1
#
_entry.id   AF-A0A9D2GAS0-F1
#
_cell.length_a   1.000
_cell.length_b   1.000
_cell.length_c   1.000
_cell.angle_alpha   90.00
_cell.angle_beta   90.00
_cell.angle_gamma   90.00
#
_symmetry.space_group_name_H-M   'P 1'
#
loop_
_entity.id
_entity.type
_entity.pdbx_description
1 polymer ?
#
loop_
_entity_poly.entity_id
_entity_poly.type
_entity_poly.pdbx_seq_one_letter_code
_entity_poly.pdbx_strand_id
1 'polypeptide(L)'
;MTIKIGILGYGNLGCGVECAVKQCSDMELTAVFTRRDPTSVTILTPGVPVKHMDDLLSMKDNIDVLILCGGSATDLPEQTPQWAEHFNVIDSFDTHA
;
A
#
# COMPACT_ATOMS: atom_id res chain seq x y z
N MET A 1 -5.64 -0.33 20.39
CA MET A 1 -4.92 -1.17 19.41
C MET A 1 -5.27 -0.57 18.06
N THR A 2 -4.27 -0.25 17.26
CA THR A 2 -4.43 0.46 15.98
C THR A 2 -3.99 -0.48 14.86
N ILE A 3 -4.76 -0.57 13.78
CA ILE A 3 -4.44 -1.40 12.62
C ILE A 3 -3.42 -0.68 11.76
N LYS A 4 -2.30 -1.34 11.47
CA LYS A 4 -1.20 -0.80 10.68
C LYS A 4 -1.39 -1.09 9.21
N ILE A 5 -1.54 -0.03 8.42
CA ILE A 5 -1.79 -0.11 6.99
C ILE A 5 -0.50 0.16 6.20
N GLY A 6 -0.23 -0.69 5.23
CA GLY A 6 0.73 -0.43 4.15
C GLY A 6 -0.01 -0.18 2.84
N ILE A 7 0.54 0.68 1.98
CA ILE A 7 -0.01 0.92 0.63
C ILE A 7 1.05 0.51 -0.39
N LEU A 8 0.72 -0.40 -1.32
CA LEU A 8 1.56 -0.72 -2.46
C LEU A 8 1.01 -0.06 -3.72
N GLY A 9 1.73 0.93 -4.24
CA GLY A 9 1.30 1.73 -5.40
C GLY A 9 0.68 3.06 -4.98
N TYR A 10 1.24 4.16 -5.49
CA TYR A 10 0.82 5.51 -5.10
C TYR A 10 0.41 6.36 -6.29
N GLY A 11 -0.75 6.02 -6.87
CA GLY A 11 -1.49 6.88 -7.80
C GLY A 11 -2.69 7.54 -7.11
N ASN A 12 -3.72 7.90 -7.88
CA ASN A 12 -4.95 8.49 -7.32
C ASN A 12 -5.60 7.58 -6.27
N LEU A 13 -5.59 6.26 -6.50
CA LEU A 13 -6.18 5.29 -5.59
C LEU A 13 -5.39 5.19 -4.28
N GLY A 14 -4.06 5.06 -4.34
CA GLY A 14 -3.21 5.06 -3.14
C GLY A 14 -3.34 6.35 -2.32
N CYS A 15 -3.46 7.51 -2.98
CA CYS A 15 -3.75 8.78 -2.33
C CYS A 15 -5.14 8.79 -1.65
N GLY A 16 -6.15 8.20 -2.30
CA GLY A 16 -7.48 8.02 -1.72
C GLY A 16 -7.46 7.13 -0.47
N VAL A 17 -6.71 6.04 -0.51
CA VAL A 17 -6.50 5.14 0.64
C VAL A 17 -5.82 5.87 1.79
N GLU A 18 -4.73 6.62 1.53
CA GLU A 18 -4.07 7.45 2.54
C GLU A 18 -5.07 8.43 3.19
N CYS A 19 -5.88 9.12 2.39
CA CYS A 19 -6.91 10.05 2.88
C CYS A 19 -7.96 9.35 3.76
N ALA A 20 -8.35 8.12 3.42
CA ALA A 20 -9.30 7.34 4.18
C ALA A 20 -8.71 6.88 5.53
N VAL A 21 -7.49 6.33 5.52
CA VAL A 21 -6.79 5.90 6.73
C VAL A 21 -6.64 7.06 7.72
N LYS A 22 -6.28 8.26 7.23
CA LYS A 22 -6.14 9.47 8.07
C LYS A 22 -7.43 9.89 8.78
N GLN A 23 -8.60 9.49 8.28
CA GLN A 23 -9.90 9.79 8.88
C GLN A 23 -10.36 8.74 9.90
N CYS A 24 -9.69 7.59 9.98
CA CYS A 24 -9.99 6.51 10.90
C CYS A 24 -9.15 6.65 12.19
N SER A 25 -9.80 6.64 13.36
CA SER A 25 -9.12 6.77 14.66
C SER A 25 -8.41 5.49 15.13
N ASP A 26 -8.73 4.37 14.50
CA ASP A 26 -8.26 3.02 14.83
C ASP A 26 -7.32 2.43 13.76
N MET A 27 -6.87 3.24 12.79
CA MET A 27 -5.93 2.86 11.75
C MET A 27 -4.77 3.86 11.65
N GLU A 28 -3.59 3.38 11.27
CA GLU A 28 -2.43 4.22 10.99
C GLU A 28 -1.70 3.79 9.72
N LEU A 29 -1.29 4.77 8.91
CA LEU A 29 -0.48 4.51 7.73
C LEU A 29 0.99 4.34 8.16
N THR A 30 1.54 3.15 7.92
CA THR A 30 2.89 2.77 8.36
C THR A 30 3.95 3.02 7.29
N ALA A 31 3.63 2.76 6.02
CA ALA A 31 4.53 2.99 4.89
C ALA A 31 3.77 3.00 3.56
N VAL A 32 4.34 3.70 2.58
CA VAL A 32 3.91 3.64 1.18
C VAL A 32 5.04 3.01 0.36
N PHE A 33 4.70 2.03 -0.47
CA PHE A 33 5.63 1.31 -1.33
C PHE A 33 5.37 1.63 -2.80
N THR A 34 6.43 1.71 -3.58
CA THR A 34 6.37 2.09 -5.00
C THR A 34 7.44 1.37 -5.81
N ARG A 35 7.17 1.12 -7.09
CA ARG A 35 8.18 0.69 -8.08
C ARG A 35 8.96 1.86 -8.70
N ARG A 36 8.47 3.08 -8.52
CA ARG A 36 9.18 4.30 -8.91
C ARG A 36 10.27 4.61 -7.89
N ASP A 37 11.18 5.52 -8.25
CA ASP A 37 12.09 6.14 -7.27
C ASP A 37 11.28 6.71 -6.08
N PRO A 38 11.51 6.24 -4.84
CA PRO A 38 10.79 6.72 -3.67
C PRO A 38 10.90 8.24 -3.48
N THR A 39 12.02 8.85 -3.89
CA THR A 39 12.22 10.31 -3.77
C THR A 39 11.33 11.12 -4.69
N SER A 40 10.82 10.52 -5.77
CA SER A 40 9.90 11.17 -6.71
C SER A 40 8.43 11.07 -6.28
N VAL A 41 8.12 10.45 -5.14
CA VAL A 41 6.76 10.19 -4.68
C VAL A 41 6.48 11.02 -3.44
N THR A 42 5.60 12.00 -3.59
CA THR A 42 5.14 12.85 -2.48
C THR A 42 3.82 12.35 -1.94
N ILE A 43 3.75 12.10 -0.63
CA ILE A 43 2.54 11.67 0.09
C ILE A 43 2.02 12.79 0.99
N LEU A 44 0.78 12.67 1.48
CA LEU A 44 0.12 13.72 2.26
C LEU A 44 0.42 13.66 3.75
N THR A 45 0.81 12.50 4.27
CA THR A 45 1.01 12.24 5.70
C THR A 45 2.48 12.45 6.07
N PRO A 46 2.81 13.48 6.87
CA PRO A 46 4.19 13.73 7.29
C PRO A 46 4.75 12.58 8.14
N GLY A 47 6.01 12.24 7.93
CA GLY A 47 6.72 11.24 8.74
C GLY A 47 6.47 9.78 8.33
N VAL A 48 5.51 9.53 7.43
CA VAL A 48 5.33 8.19 6.85
C VAL A 48 6.41 7.97 5.79
N PRO A 49 7.19 6.87 5.87
CA PRO A 49 8.23 6.59 4.88
C PRO A 49 7.62 6.14 3.55
N VAL A 50 8.21 6.63 2.46
CA VAL A 50 8.04 6.04 1.13
C VAL A 50 9.24 5.15 0.84
N LYS A 51 8.99 3.90 0.45
CA LYS A 51 10.02 2.88 0.23
C LYS A 51 9.87 2.23 -1.14
N HIS A 52 10.94 1.59 -1.61
CA HIS A 52 10.85 0.78 -2.82
C HIS A 52 10.08 -0.51 -2.52
N MET A 53 9.38 -1.05 -3.51
CA MET A 53 8.60 -2.29 -3.37
C MET A 53 9.46 -3.49 -2.92
N ASP A 54 10.75 -3.51 -3.29
CA ASP A 54 11.66 -4.59 -2.89
C ASP A 54 11.90 -4.64 -1.37
N ASP A 55 11.71 -3.50 -0.68
CA ASP A 55 11.88 -3.40 0.77
C ASP A 55 10.65 -3.89 1.55
N LEU A 56 9.58 -4.28 0.86
CA LEU A 56 8.28 -4.57 1.47
C LEU A 56 8.33 -5.71 2.48
N LEU A 57 9.10 -6.77 2.20
CA LEU A 57 9.32 -7.89 3.13
C LEU A 57 10.02 -7.49 4.43
N SER A 58 10.84 -6.42 4.41
CA SER A 58 11.50 -5.92 5.62
C SER A 58 10.52 -5.35 6.64
N MET A 59 9.27 -5.10 6.24
CA MET A 59 8.21 -4.52 7.07
C MET A 59 7.07 -5.50 7.37
N LYS A 60 7.27 -6.80 7.11
CA LYS A 60 6.25 -7.84 7.33
C LYS A 60 5.62 -7.77 8.73
N ASP A 61 6.44 -7.65 9.77
CA ASP A 61 5.97 -7.62 11.15
C ASP A 61 5.51 -6.21 11.60
N ASN A 62 5.51 -5.24 10.69
CA ASN A 62 5.09 -3.86 10.96
C ASN A 62 3.78 -3.49 10.26
N ILE A 63 3.26 -4.33 9.37
CA ILE A 63 2.05 -4.05 8.58
C ILE A 63 1.04 -5.16 8.84
N ASP A 64 -0.13 -4.80 9.35
CA ASP A 64 -1.23 -5.74 9.59
C ASP A 64 -1.98 -6.04 8.28
N VAL A 65 -2.20 -5.00 7.47
CA VAL A 65 -2.92 -5.06 6.20
C VAL A 65 -2.17 -4.28 5.12
N LEU A 66 -1.90 -4.93 4.00
CA LEU A 66 -1.31 -4.31 2.81
C LEU A 66 -2.40 -4.08 1.75
N ILE A 67 -2.61 -2.81 1.38
CA ILE A 67 -3.56 -2.43 0.34
C ILE A 67 -2.82 -2.33 -0.99
N LEU A 68 -3.20 -3.16 -1.96
CA LEU A 68 -2.62 -3.21 -3.29
C LEU A 68 -3.36 -2.24 -4.20
N CYS A 69 -2.68 -1.20 -4.63
CA CYS A 69 -3.17 -0.11 -5.47
C CYS A 69 -2.46 -0.08 -6.83
N GLY A 70 -2.07 -1.26 -7.33
CA GLY A 70 -1.43 -1.45 -8.64
C GLY A 70 -2.42 -1.39 -9.80
N GLY A 71 -1.92 -1.48 -11.04
CA GLY A 71 -2.78 -1.58 -12.22
C GLY A 71 -3.50 -2.93 -12.29
N SER A 72 -4.83 -2.93 -12.39
CA SER A 72 -5.66 -4.15 -12.46
C SER A 72 -5.26 -5.10 -13.58
N ALA A 73 -4.93 -4.59 -14.77
CA ALA A 73 -4.63 -5.44 -15.91
C ALA A 73 -3.21 -6.04 -15.91
N THR A 74 -2.27 -5.41 -15.21
CA THR A 74 -0.83 -5.73 -15.34
C THR A 74 -0.19 -6.13 -14.03
N ASP A 75 -0.50 -5.45 -12.94
CA ASP A 75 0.25 -5.58 -11.69
C ASP A 75 -0.46 -6.55 -10.74
N LEU A 76 -1.74 -6.30 -10.47
CA LEU A 76 -2.51 -7.02 -9.46
C LEU A 76 -2.62 -8.55 -9.71
N PRO A 77 -2.76 -9.06 -10.96
CA PRO A 77 -2.76 -10.50 -11.22
C PRO A 77 -1.49 -11.23 -10.77
N GLU A 78 -0.34 -10.54 -10.75
CA GLU A 78 0.94 -11.08 -10.28
C GLU A 78 1.22 -10.72 -8.81
N GLN A 79 0.96 -9.47 -8.42
CA GLN A 79 1.26 -8.95 -7.09
C GLN A 79 0.37 -9.55 -6.00
N THR A 80 -0.92 -9.75 -6.27
CA THR A 80 -1.87 -10.26 -5.27
C THR A 80 -1.48 -11.64 -4.76
N PRO A 81 -1.27 -12.66 -5.61
CA PRO A 81 -0.83 -13.97 -5.12
C PRO A 81 0.54 -13.88 -4.44
N GLN A 82 1.48 -13.11 -4.99
CA GLN A 82 2.82 -12.94 -4.42
C GLN A 82 2.78 -12.39 -2.99
N TRP A 83 2.01 -11.33 -2.75
CA TRP A 83 2.01 -10.66 -1.44
C TRP A 83 1.04 -11.29 -0.45
N ALA A 84 0.01 -12.01 -0.91
CA ALA A 84 -0.88 -12.77 -0.04
C ALA A 84 -0.16 -13.89 0.74
N GLU A 85 1.00 -14.37 0.26
CA GLU A 85 1.85 -15.32 0.99
C GLU A 85 2.51 -14.72 2.24
N HIS A 86 2.53 -13.39 2.35
CA HIS A 86 3.32 -12.66 3.35
C HIS A 86 2.50 -11.69 4.18
N PHE A 87 1.41 -11.15 3.64
CA PHE A 87 0.57 -10.13 4.26
C PHE A 87 -0.91 -10.51 4.18
N ASN A 88 -1.72 -9.95 5.08
CA ASN A 88 -3.16 -9.84 4.81
C ASN A 88 -3.33 -8.75 3.75
N VAL A 89 -3.86 -9.11 2.58
CA VAL A 89 -3.98 -8.18 1.46
C VAL A 89 -5.42 -7.73 1.23
N ILE A 90 -5.58 -6.46 0.86
CA ILE A 90 -6.80 -5.95 0.22
C ILE A 90 -6.39 -5.56 -1.20
N ASP A 91 -6.99 -6.23 -2.17
CA ASP A 91 -6.72 -6.02 -3.59
C ASP A 91 -7.75 -5.06 -4.18
N SER A 92 -7.28 -4.01 -4.87
CA SER A 92 -8.14 -3.03 -5.53
C SER A 92 -8.54 -3.39 -6.96
N PHE A 93 -8.36 -4.65 -7.37
CA PHE A 93 -8.64 -5.10 -8.72
C PHE A 93 -10.07 -4.75 -9.15
N ASP A 94 -10.17 -4.12 -10.31
CA ASP A 94 -11.42 -3.78 -10.98
C ASP A 94 -11.30 -4.18 -12.46
N THR A 95 -12.28 -4.95 -12.95
CA THR A 95 -12.36 -5.38 -14.35
C THR A 95 -12.98 -4.31 -15.25
N HIS A 96 -13.58 -3.25 -14.69
CA HIS A 96 -14.31 -2.20 -15.41
C HIS A 96 -15.31 -2.74 -16.46
N ALA A 97 -15.85 -3.94 -16.21
CA ALA A 97 -16.67 -4.71 -17.17
C ALA A 97 -18.17 -4.43 -17.01
#